data_AF-A0A4Z0B8S8-F1
#
_entry.id   AF-A0A4Z0B8S8-F1
#
_cell.length_a   1.000
_cell.length_b   1.000
_cell.length_c   1.000
_cell.angle_alpha   90.00
_cell.angle_beta   90.00
_cell.angle_gamma   90.00
#
_symmetry.space_group_name_H-M   'P 1'
#
loop_
_entity.id
_entity.type
_entity.pdbx_description
1 polymer ?
#
loop_
_entity_poly.entity_id
_entity_poly.type
_entity_poly.pdbx_seq_one_letter_code
_entity_poly.pdbx_strand_id
1 'polypeptide(L)'
;MTKAIYRREHVIFLRVLKRMRVESGMTQAQCSAALGRPQSFMSDVERGVRRLDTVQLRDLCLVLNSDLVSFAAAFEATLREGS
;
A
#
# COMPACT_ATOMS: atom_id res chain seq x y z
N MET A 1 24.52 -0.04 -4.14
CA MET A 1 23.23 0.24 -3.48
C MET A 1 22.20 -0.76 -3.95
N THR A 2 21.85 -1.74 -3.12
CA THR A 2 20.97 -2.85 -3.47
C THR A 2 19.59 -2.29 -3.83
N LYS A 3 19.11 -2.55 -5.06
CA LYS A 3 17.85 -2.01 -5.59
C LYS A 3 16.74 -2.14 -4.54
N ALA A 4 16.14 -1.01 -4.14
CA ALA A 4 15.09 -0.94 -3.12
C ALA A 4 13.87 -1.85 -3.41
N ILE A 5 13.76 -2.40 -4.61
CA ILE A 5 12.74 -3.37 -5.02
C ILE A 5 12.85 -4.69 -4.22
N TYR A 6 14.04 -5.07 -3.74
CA TYR A 6 14.27 -6.35 -3.01
C TYR A 6 14.46 -6.16 -1.50
N ARG A 7 14.23 -4.95 -0.98
CA ARG A 7 14.33 -4.66 0.44
C ARG A 7 13.15 -5.31 1.16
N ARG A 8 13.41 -6.01 2.28
CA ARG A 8 12.37 -6.62 3.14
C ARG A 8 11.28 -5.62 3.48
N GLU A 9 11.67 -4.37 3.69
CA GLU A 9 10.80 -3.24 3.99
C GLU A 9 9.80 -2.96 2.86
N HIS A 10 10.20 -3.09 1.59
CA HIS A 10 9.28 -2.91 0.48
C HIS A 10 8.23 -4.03 0.42
N VAL A 11 8.63 -5.28 0.69
CA VAL A 11 7.69 -6.41 0.76
C VAL A 11 6.67 -6.20 1.89
N ILE A 12 7.14 -5.71 3.05
CA ILE A 12 6.26 -5.40 4.19
C ILE A 12 5.33 -4.23 3.86
N PHE A 13 5.83 -3.19 3.20
CA PHE A 13 5.03 -2.05 2.73
C PHE A 13 3.85 -2.52 1.87
N LEU A 14 4.12 -3.37 0.86
CA LEU A 14 3.07 -3.93 0.00
C LEU A 14 2.08 -4.82 0.76
N ARG A 15 2.56 -5.58 1.75
CA ARG A 15 1.72 -6.42 2.60
C ARG A 15 0.75 -5.58 3.44
N VAL A 16 1.23 -4.50 4.05
CA VAL A 16 0.41 -3.58 4.85
C VAL A 16 -0.64 -2.91 3.98
N LEU A 17 -0.28 -2.42 2.79
CA LEU A 17 -1.25 -1.86 1.84
C LEU A 17 -2.34 -2.86 1.46
N LYS A 18 -1.95 -4.08 1.08
CA LYS A 18 -2.90 -5.13 0.72
C LYS A 18 -3.81 -5.48 1.88
N ARG A 19 -3.28 -5.57 3.10
CA ARG A 19 -4.05 -5.82 4.32
C ARG A 19 -5.09 -4.74 4.54
N MET A 20 -4.70 -3.46 4.54
CA MET A 20 -5.62 -2.34 4.72
C MET A 20 -6.71 -2.32 3.65
N ARG A 21 -6.40 -2.64 2.38
CA ARG A 21 -7.41 -2.74 1.33
C ARG A 21 -8.40 -3.88 1.60
N VAL A 22 -7.92 -5.05 2.02
CA VAL A 22 -8.81 -6.18 2.35
C VAL A 22 -9.69 -5.85 3.55
N GLU A 23 -9.14 -5.21 4.58
CA GLU A 23 -9.87 -4.78 5.78
C GLU A 23 -10.93 -3.71 5.47
N SER A 24 -10.70 -2.84 4.46
CA SER A 24 -11.72 -1.88 4.01
C SER A 24 -12.86 -2.52 3.20
N GLY A 25 -12.73 -3.80 2.81
CA GLY A 25 -13.71 -4.52 1.98
C GLY A 25 -13.66 -4.16 0.50
N MET A 26 -12.75 -3.29 0.05
CA MET A 26 -12.67 -2.87 -1.35
C MET A 26 -11.93 -3.89 -2.20
N THR A 27 -12.45 -4.19 -3.39
CA THR A 27 -11.67 -4.90 -4.44
C THR A 27 -10.58 -4.01 -5.03
N GLN A 28 -9.59 -4.60 -5.72
CA GLN A 28 -8.56 -3.84 -6.44
C GLN A 28 -9.17 -2.88 -7.49
N ALA A 29 -10.23 -3.33 -8.18
CA ALA A 29 -10.92 -2.52 -9.18
C ALA A 29 -11.65 -1.33 -8.55
N GLN A 30 -12.39 -1.55 -7.46
CA GLN A 30 -13.06 -0.47 -6.71
C GLN A 30 -12.05 0.53 -6.16
N CYS A 31 -10.95 0.06 -5.58
CA CYS A 31 -9.90 0.92 -5.05
C CYS A 31 -9.25 1.77 -6.15
N SER A 32 -8.99 1.18 -7.33
CA SER A 32 -8.43 1.91 -8.47
C SER A 32 -9.41 2.97 -8.99
N ALA A 33 -10.70 2.63 -9.07
CA ALA A 33 -11.75 3.55 -9.48
C ALA A 33 -11.91 4.73 -8.51
N ALA A 34 -11.90 4.47 -7.20
CA ALA A 34 -11.99 5.50 -6.17
C ALA A 34 -10.80 6.48 -6.18
N LEU A 35 -9.62 6.02 -6.65
CA LEU A 35 -8.45 6.87 -6.87
C LEU A 35 -8.44 7.59 -8.22
N GLY A 36 -9.46 7.41 -9.07
CA GLY A 36 -9.46 7.94 -10.44
C GLY A 36 -8.35 7.37 -11.32
N ARG A 37 -7.95 6.10 -11.09
CA ARG A 37 -6.85 5.42 -11.78
C ARG A 37 -7.34 4.26 -12.66
N PRO A 38 -6.53 3.82 -13.65
CA PRO A 38 -6.85 2.63 -14.45
C PRO A 38 -7.10 1.40 -13.57
N GLN A 39 -7.96 0.48 -14.01
CA GLN A 39 -8.32 -0.74 -13.24
C GLN A 39 -7.10 -1.57 -12.80
N SER A 40 -6.01 -1.56 -13.57
CA SER A 40 -4.79 -2.29 -13.24
C SER A 40 -3.97 -1.65 -12.12
N PHE A 41 -4.24 -0.39 -11.76
CA PHE A 41 -3.39 0.42 -10.89
C PHE A 41 -3.12 -0.27 -9.55
N MET A 42 -4.17 -0.68 -8.82
CA MET A 42 -3.98 -1.30 -7.51
C MET A 42 -3.30 -2.67 -7.62
N SER A 43 -3.52 -3.42 -8.70
CA SER A 43 -2.80 -4.67 -8.96
C SER A 43 -1.31 -4.42 -9.22
N ASP A 44 -0.96 -3.40 -9.99
CA ASP A 44 0.44 -3.03 -10.24
C ASP A 44 1.13 -2.55 -8.96
N VAL A 45 0.41 -1.83 -8.10
CA VAL A 45 0.91 -1.42 -6.77
C VAL A 45 1.14 -2.64 -5.89
N GLU A 46 0.16 -3.52 -5.68
CA GLU A 46 0.29 -4.68 -4.79
C GLU A 46 1.37 -5.68 -5.24
N ARG A 47 1.70 -5.70 -6.54
CA ARG A 47 2.79 -6.52 -7.10
C ARG A 47 4.15 -5.81 -7.06
N GLY A 48 4.22 -4.55 -6.65
CA GLY A 48 5.45 -3.75 -6.63
C GLY A 48 5.93 -3.28 -8.00
N VAL A 49 5.11 -3.45 -9.06
CA VAL A 49 5.40 -2.95 -10.41
C VAL A 49 5.27 -1.42 -10.43
N ARG A 50 4.29 -0.89 -9.70
CA ARG A 50 4.07 0.55 -9.53
C ARG A 50 4.42 0.97 -8.12
N ARG A 51 5.33 1.93 -8.00
CA ARG A 51 5.64 2.59 -6.73
C ARG A 51 4.66 3.72 -6.46
N LEU A 52 4.34 3.92 -5.19
CA LEU A 52 3.62 5.08 -4.71
C LEU A 52 4.61 6.07 -4.11
N ASP A 53 4.43 7.35 -4.42
CA ASP A 53 5.00 8.42 -3.61
C ASP A 53 4.15 8.67 -2.35
N THR A 54 4.62 9.53 -1.46
CA THR A 54 3.95 9.82 -0.17
C THR A 54 2.57 10.45 -0.34
N VAL A 55 2.36 11.27 -1.39
CA VAL A 55 1.06 11.91 -1.66
C VAL A 55 0.06 10.86 -2.14
N GLN A 56 0.46 10.01 -3.07
CA GLN A 56 -0.37 8.91 -3.58
C GLN A 56 -0.69 7.89 -2.49
N LEU A 57 0.27 7.61 -1.59
CA LEU A 57 0.04 6.76 -0.43
C LEU A 57 -1.03 7.37 0.49
N ARG A 58 -0.94 8.67 0.78
CA ARG A 58 -1.94 9.37 1.59
C ARG A 58 -3.33 9.29 0.95
N ASP A 59 -3.43 9.53 -0.37
CA ASP A 59 -4.71 9.44 -1.09
C ASP A 59 -5.31 8.03 -1.03
N LEU A 60 -4.46 7.00 -1.16
CA LEU A 60 -4.87 5.61 -0.98
C LEU A 60 -5.38 5.35 0.44
N CYS A 61 -4.67 5.81 1.48
CA CYS A 61 -5.14 5.66 2.86
C CYS A 61 -6.54 6.27 3.06
N LEU A 62 -6.80 7.47 2.51
CA LEU A 62 -8.09 8.14 2.61
C LEU A 62 -9.20 7.36 1.91
N VAL A 63 -8.95 6.83 0.71
CA VAL A 63 -9.89 5.95 -0.01
C VAL A 63 -10.24 4.70 0.79
N LEU A 64 -9.28 4.19 1.56
CA LEU A 64 -9.46 3.01 2.41
C LEU A 64 -10.05 3.34 3.80
N ASN A 65 -10.59 4.54 4.01
CA ASN A 65 -11.11 5.03 5.30
C ASN A 65 -10.06 4.99 6.43
N SER A 66 -8.82 5.35 6.10
CA SER A 66 -7.70 5.45 7.03
C SER A 66 -6.87 6.71 6.75
N ASP A 67 -5.68 6.81 7.33
CA ASP A 67 -4.78 7.95 7.17
C ASP A 67 -3.31 7.49 7.10
N LEU A 68 -2.43 8.42 6.72
CA LEU A 68 -1.00 8.16 6.54
C LEU A 68 -0.27 7.79 7.86
N VAL A 69 -0.71 8.35 8.99
CA VAL A 69 -0.12 8.09 10.31
C VAL A 69 -0.45 6.67 10.75
N SER A 70 -1.71 6.26 10.59
CA SER A 70 -2.18 4.90 10.84
C SER A 70 -1.43 3.88 9.97
N PHE A 71 -1.21 4.18 8.69
CA PHE A 71 -0.38 3.36 7.81
C PHE A 71 1.07 3.24 8.33
N ALA A 72 1.70 4.36 8.65
CA ALA A 72 3.09 4.39 9.11
C ALA A 72 3.27 3.58 10.42
N ALA A 73 2.33 3.71 11.35
CA ALA A 73 2.33 2.93 12.59
C ALA A 73 2.22 1.42 12.32
N ALA A 74 1.30 1.00 11.45
CA ALA A 74 1.16 -0.41 11.08
C ALA A 74 2.40 -0.96 10.34
N PHE A 75 3.02 -0.12 9.50
CA PHE A 75 4.25 -0.46 8.79
C PHE A 75 5.41 -0.69 9.75
N GLU A 76 5.67 0.23 10.68
CA GLU A 76 6.72 0.12 11.69
C GLU A 76 6.50 -1.06 12.65
N ALA A 77 5.25 -1.32 13.06
CA ALA A 77 4.92 -2.49 13.86
C ALA A 77 5.28 -3.81 13.14
N THR A 78 4.86 -3.94 11.88
CA THR A 78 5.14 -5.13 11.06
C THR A 78 6.65 -5.30 10.78
N LEU A 79 7.41 -4.21 10.69
CA LEU A 79 8.87 -4.27 10.56
C LEU A 79 9.54 -4.89 11.79
N ARG A 80 9.05 -4.55 12.99
CA ARG A 80 9.58 -5.08 14.26
C ARG A 80 9.27 -6.56 14.45
N GLU A 81 8.10 -7.03 14.03
CA GLU A 81 7.65 -8.43 14.19
C GLU A 81 8.48 -9.47 13.44
N GLY A 82 9.20 -9.08 12.38
CA GLY A 82 10.08 -10.00 11.64
C GLY A 82 11.58 -9.73 11.83
N SER A 83 11.94 -9.00 12.88
CA SER A 83 13.35 -8.77 13.26
C SER A 83 13.86 -9.84 14.22
#